data_AF-A0A7D7XBZ3-F1
#
_entry.id   AF-A0A7D7XBZ3-F1
#
_cell.length_a   1.000
_cell.length_b   1.000
_cell.length_c   1.000
_cell.angle_alpha   90.00
_cell.angle_beta   90.00
_cell.angle_gamma   90.00
#
_symmetry.space_group_name_H-M   'P 1'
#
loop_
_entity.id
_entity.type
_entity.pdbx_description
1 polymer ?
#
loop_
_entity_poly.entity_id
_entity_poly.type
_entity_poly.pdbx_seq_one_letter_code
_entity_poly.pdbx_strand_id
1 'polypeptide(L)'
;MDLQTILPPALLTLGCFAYILWPQQKLARPTEKTRLDYLRERKDAIYENLRDLNFEFRAGKYPEDDYARQRESLENEAARVVSEMDALGA
;
A
#
# COMPACT_ATOMS: atom_id res chain seq x y z
N MET A 1 54.58 3.05 17.67
CA MET A 1 53.19 3.43 17.40
C MET A 1 52.66 4.04 18.67
N ASP A 2 52.71 5.36 18.77
CA ASP A 2 52.40 6.05 20.02
C ASP A 2 50.91 6.02 20.30
N LEU A 3 50.54 5.68 21.53
CA LEU A 3 49.14 5.58 21.96
C LEU A 3 48.36 6.88 21.69
N GLN A 4 49.06 8.02 21.73
CA GLN A 4 48.50 9.35 21.48
C GLN A 4 48.09 9.58 20.02
N THR A 5 48.69 8.89 19.05
CA THR A 5 48.35 9.06 17.62
C THR A 5 47.21 8.15 17.17
N ILE A 6 46.97 7.04 17.87
CA ILE A 6 45.92 6.06 17.55
C ILE A 6 44.59 6.42 18.23
N LEU A 7 44.63 7.04 19.41
CA LEU A 7 43.44 7.31 20.21
C LEU A 7 42.43 8.27 19.53
N PRO A 8 42.86 9.38 18.88
CA PRO A 8 41.94 10.27 18.18
C PRO A 8 41.19 9.63 17.00
N PRO A 9 41.84 8.95 16.02
CA PRO A 9 41.12 8.34 14.91
C PRO A 9 40.25 7.16 15.36
N ALA A 10 40.65 6.42 16.40
CA ALA A 10 39.84 5.35 16.97
C ALA A 10 38.53 5.91 17.58
N LEU A 11 38.62 6.99 18.37
CA LEU A 11 37.44 7.68 18.94
C LEU A 11 36.52 8.22 17.84
N LEU A 12 37.09 8.83 16.81
CA LEU A 12 36.33 9.41 15.71
C LEU A 12 35.61 8.31 14.91
N THR A 13 36.30 7.20 14.65
CA THR A 13 35.70 6.02 14.00
C THR A 13 34.55 5.47 14.83
N LEU A 14 34.75 5.30 16.13
CA LEU A 14 33.74 4.77 17.04
C LEU A 14 32.52 5.71 17.15
N GLY A 15 32.74 7.02 17.16
CA GLY A 15 31.68 8.03 17.10
C GLY A 15 30.90 8.01 15.79
N CYS A 16 31.57 7.87 14.64
CA CYS A 16 30.91 7.69 13.35
C CYS A 16 30.09 6.42 13.30
N PHE A 17 30.62 5.30 13.81
CA PHE A 17 29.87 4.05 13.91
C PHE A 17 28.66 4.20 14.82
N ALA A 18 28.79 4.83 15.98
CA ALA A 18 27.67 5.10 16.88
C ALA A 18 26.61 6.01 16.23
N TYR A 19 27.02 6.98 15.40
CA TYR A 19 26.13 7.86 14.66
C TYR A 19 25.40 7.14 13.51
N ILE A 20 26.10 6.29 12.76
CA ILE A 20 25.54 5.50 11.65
C ILE A 20 24.60 4.41 12.18
N LEU A 21 25.01 3.72 13.25
CA LEU A 21 24.21 2.70 13.93
C LEU A 21 23.15 3.32 14.84
N TRP A 22 23.14 4.65 15.02
CA TRP A 22 22.11 5.31 15.80
C TRP A 22 20.77 5.01 15.13
N PRO A 23 19.81 4.41 15.86
CA PRO A 23 18.55 4.02 15.27
C PRO A 23 17.88 5.29 14.74
N GLN A 24 17.85 5.42 13.42
CA GLN A 24 17.03 6.41 12.75
C GLN A 24 15.59 6.06 13.12
N GLN A 25 15.05 6.71 14.15
CA GLN A 25 13.65 6.57 14.60
C GLN A 25 12.64 6.96 13.50
N LYS A 26 13.14 7.36 12.33
CA LYS A 26 12.39 7.54 11.07
C LYS A 26 12.28 6.26 10.24
N LEU A 27 12.35 5.09 10.87
CA LEU A 27 11.55 3.98 10.38
C LEU A 27 10.11 4.46 10.54
N ALA A 28 9.56 5.04 9.47
CA ALA A 28 8.13 5.22 9.32
C ALA A 28 7.53 3.91 9.81
N ARG A 29 6.93 3.93 11.00
CA ARG A 29 6.12 2.80 11.44
C ARG A 29 5.26 2.50 10.22
N PRO A 30 5.28 1.29 9.65
CA PRO A 30 4.23 0.92 8.75
C PRO A 30 2.99 1.25 9.57
N THR A 31 2.25 2.30 9.18
CA THR A 31 0.95 2.53 9.79
C THR A 31 0.30 1.17 9.65
N GLU A 32 -0.06 0.53 10.76
CA GLU A 32 -0.78 -0.73 10.67
C GLU A 32 -1.95 -0.41 9.77
N LYS A 33 -1.91 -0.94 8.52
CA LYS A 33 -2.89 -0.57 7.52
C LYS A 33 -4.21 -0.89 8.17
N THR A 34 -4.99 0.14 8.45
CA THR A 34 -6.23 -0.09 9.17
C THR A 34 -7.10 -0.92 8.24
N ARG A 35 -8.01 -1.75 8.79
CA ARG A 35 -8.96 -2.50 7.97
C ARG A 35 -9.65 -1.60 6.91
N LEU A 36 -9.89 -0.34 7.29
CA LEU A 36 -10.38 0.73 6.44
C LEU A 36 -9.48 1.04 5.23
N ASP A 37 -8.16 1.09 5.40
CA ASP A 37 -7.22 1.36 4.30
C ASP A 37 -7.20 0.21 3.29
N TYR A 38 -7.25 -1.03 3.78
CA TYR A 38 -7.39 -2.20 2.91
C TYR A 38 -8.70 -2.15 2.10
N LEU A 39 -9.81 -1.76 2.74
CA LEU A 39 -11.10 -1.65 2.05
C LEU A 39 -11.12 -0.51 1.03
N ARG A 40 -10.44 0.60 1.30
CA ARG A 40 -10.23 1.68 0.32
C ARG A 40 -9.46 1.18 -0.90
N GLU A 41 -8.33 0.51 -0.68
CA GLU A 41 -7.54 -0.10 -1.77
C GLU A 41 -8.38 -1.11 -2.57
N ARG A 42 -9.20 -1.93 -1.90
CA ARG A 42 -10.10 -2.88 -2.54
C ARG A 42 -11.16 -2.18 -3.38
N LYS A 43 -11.78 -1.12 -2.87
CA LYS A 43 -12.78 -0.31 -3.58
C LYS A 43 -12.18 0.28 -4.86
N ASP A 44 -10.99 0.86 -4.76
CA ASP A 44 -10.33 1.47 -5.92
C ASP A 44 -10.00 0.43 -6.99
N ALA A 45 -9.53 -0.76 -6.60
CA ALA A 45 -9.31 -1.87 -7.52
C ALA A 45 -10.60 -2.32 -8.24
N ILE A 46 -11.74 -2.38 -7.53
CA ILE A 46 -13.03 -2.75 -8.13
C ILE A 46 -13.50 -1.70 -9.15
N TYR A 47 -13.32 -0.41 -8.85
CA TYR A 47 -13.68 0.67 -9.78
C TYR A 47 -12.79 0.71 -11.02
N GLU A 48 -11.49 0.46 -10.88
CA GLU A 48 -10.58 0.29 -12.02
C GLU A 48 -11.03 -0.89 -12.89
N ASN A 49 -11.35 -2.04 -12.29
CA ASN A 49 -11.85 -3.21 -13.01
C ASN A 49 -13.18 -2.94 -13.72
N LEU A 50 -14.11 -2.20 -13.11
CA LEU A 50 -15.37 -1.79 -13.75
C LEU A 50 -15.10 -0.87 -14.96
N ARG A 51 -14.16 0.06 -14.84
CA ARG A 51 -13.78 0.95 -15.94
C ARG A 51 -13.17 0.17 -17.09
N ASP A 52 -12.26 -0.75 -16.79
CA ASP A 52 -11.58 -1.57 -17.79
C ASP A 52 -12.58 -2.53 -18.47
N LEU A 53 -13.48 -3.16 -17.71
CA LEU A 53 -14.56 -3.99 -18.26
C LEU A 53 -15.46 -3.20 -19.23
N ASN A 54 -15.83 -1.96 -18.87
CA ASN A 54 -16.59 -1.09 -19.76
C ASN A 54 -15.83 -0.74 -21.03
N PHE A 55 -14.52 -0.50 -20.93
CA PHE A 55 -13.67 -0.24 -22.08
C PHE A 55 -13.58 -1.46 -23.00
N GLU A 56 -13.33 -2.64 -22.45
CA GLU A 56 -13.23 -3.89 -23.22
C GLU A 56 -14.55 -4.29 -23.88
N PHE A 57 -15.68 -4.05 -23.21
CA PHE A 57 -17.00 -4.23 -23.81
C PHE A 57 -17.22 -3.29 -25.01
N ARG A 58 -16.88 -1.99 -24.85
CA ARG A 58 -16.95 -1.03 -25.96
C ARG A 58 -15.99 -1.35 -27.11
N ALA A 59 -14.89 -2.05 -26.82
CA ALA A 59 -13.96 -2.57 -27.83
C ALA A 59 -14.49 -3.83 -28.54
N GLY A 60 -15.65 -4.38 -28.14
CA GLY A 60 -16.27 -5.55 -28.76
C GLY A 60 -15.66 -6.89 -28.34
N LYS A 61 -14.87 -6.92 -27.25
CA LYS A 61 -14.18 -8.13 -26.78
C LYS A 61 -15.12 -9.13 -26.08
N TYR A 62 -16.25 -8.65 -25.55
CA TYR A 62 -17.19 -9.46 -24.77
C TYR A 62 -18.62 -9.38 -25.33
N PRO A 63 -19.37 -10.50 -25.34
CA PRO A 63 -20.81 -10.48 -25.58
C PRO A 63 -21.55 -9.83 -24.40
N GLU A 64 -22.73 -9.28 -24.68
CA GLU A 64 -23.52 -8.51 -23.69
C GLU A 64 -23.88 -9.33 -22.44
N ASP A 65 -24.19 -10.62 -22.60
CA ASP A 65 -24.50 -11.53 -21.49
C ASP A 65 -23.32 -11.77 -20.55
N ASP A 66 -22.09 -11.80 -21.07
CA ASP A 66 -20.88 -11.96 -20.25
C ASP A 66 -20.50 -10.64 -19.55
N TYR A 67 -20.66 -9.53 -20.26
CA TYR A 67 -20.47 -8.20 -19.70
C TYR A 67 -21.43 -7.93 -18.54
N ALA A 68 -22.73 -8.21 -18.72
CA ALA A 68 -23.74 -8.00 -17.69
C ALA A 68 -23.45 -8.80 -16.42
N ARG A 69 -23.07 -10.09 -16.58
CA ARG A 69 -22.70 -10.96 -15.45
C ARG A 69 -21.46 -10.47 -14.70
N GLN A 70 -20.40 -10.07 -15.43
CA GLN A 70 -19.19 -9.56 -14.78
C GLN A 70 -19.44 -8.21 -14.10
N ARG A 71 -20.21 -7.32 -14.73
CA ARG A 71 -20.56 -6.03 -14.16
C ARG A 71 -21.35 -6.19 -12.86
N GLU A 72 -22.37 -7.04 -12.86
CA GLU A 72 -23.18 -7.34 -11.67
C GLU A 72 -22.31 -7.92 -10.54
N SER A 73 -21.38 -8.83 -10.85
CA SER A 73 -20.44 -9.37 -9.85
C SER A 73 -19.58 -8.28 -9.22
N LEU A 74 -19.02 -7.37 -10.02
CA LEU A 74 -18.19 -6.27 -9.53
C LEU A 74 -19.00 -5.22 -8.76
N GLU A 75 -20.22 -4.92 -9.20
CA GLU A 75 -21.14 -4.01 -8.51
C GLU A 75 -21.53 -4.57 -7.14
N ASN A 76 -21.83 -5.86 -7.05
CA ASN A 76 -22.11 -6.54 -5.78
C ASN A 76 -20.91 -6.54 -4.84
N GLU A 77 -19.70 -6.73 -5.36
CA GLU A 77 -18.46 -6.65 -4.57
C GLU A 77 -18.24 -5.22 -4.05
N ALA A 78 -18.44 -4.20 -4.90
CA ALA A 78 -18.34 -2.80 -4.52
C ALA A 78 -19.33 -2.45 -3.40
N ALA A 79 -20.60 -2.87 -3.54
CA ALA A 79 -21.63 -2.64 -2.52
C ALA A 79 -21.24 -3.26 -1.17
N ARG A 80 -20.69 -4.48 -1.18
CA ARG A 80 -20.20 -5.15 0.03
C ARG A 80 -19.03 -4.40 0.67
N VAL A 81 -18.06 -3.95 -0.13
CA VAL A 81 -16.89 -3.22 0.38
C VAL A 81 -17.29 -1.88 0.98
N VAL A 82 -18.17 -1.12 0.31
CA VAL A 82 -18.68 0.15 0.83
C VAL A 82 -19.46 -0.06 2.12
N SER A 83 -20.32 -1.09 2.19
CA SER A 83 -21.04 -1.42 3.43
C SER A 83 -20.10 -1.78 4.58
N GLU A 84 -19.01 -2.52 4.31
CA GLU A 84 -18.01 -2.85 5.32
C GLU A 84 -17.23 -1.61 5.77
N MET A 85 -16.96 -0.67 4.86
CA MET A 85 -16.35 0.63 5.18
C MET A 85 -17.26 1.48 6.08
N ASP A 86 -18.54 1.60 5.75
CA ASP A 86 -19.52 2.35 6.54
C ASP A 86 -19.64 1.77 7.96
N ALA A 87 -19.64 0.44 8.09
CA ALA A 87 -19.67 -0.24 9.38
C ALA A 87 -18.43 0.03 10.25
N LEU A 88 -17.30 0.38 9.63
CA LEU A 88 -16.04 0.74 10.30
C LEU A 88 -15.92 2.27 10.55
N GLY A 89 -16.93 3.06 10.19
CA GLY A 89 -16.97 4.51 10.41
C GLY A 89 -16.23 5.33 9.36
N ALA A 90 -16.35 4.95 8.09
CA ALA A 90 -15.79 5.67 6.94
C ALA A 90 -16.32 7.10 6.77
#